data_AF-A0A0C1L4S0-F1
#
_entry.id   AF-A0A0C1L4S0-F1
#
_cell.length_a   1.000
_cell.length_b   1.000
_cell.length_c   1.000
_cell.angle_alpha   90.00
_cell.angle_beta   90.00
_cell.angle_gamma   90.00
#
_symmetry.space_group_name_H-M   'P 1'
#
loop_
_entity.id
_entity.type
_entity.pdbx_description
1 polymer ?
#
loop_
_entity_poly.entity_id
_entity_poly.type
_entity_poly.pdbx_seq_one_letter_code
_entity_poly.pdbx_strand_id
1 'polypeptide(L)'
;MLRALLFILLAIPALVNAQRTITWNGMQVNALDKHGRKQGEWLFFDKQGNVQMQCRFQADKVEGPRVFYNGGDTVLVRFQPVDSLEHFIYYYKNQPVNGVFVQQGDNFRIEVDHIPAGFTDEDLRELKNWYAVKIDPVYMFATQPLIEYFSAAYYKSSTIPNMNHNFVITINASGKVTNVEWGEKDELWTANMERELFGMIYSMGRWQPFFDTWQTKEIKLTMSLGADLSSITAR
;
A
#
# COMPACT_ATOMS: atom_id res chain seq x y z
N MET A 1 -10.07 62.33 14.27
CA MET A 1 -9.17 61.18 14.48
C MET A 1 -10.00 59.90 14.44
N LEU A 2 -10.14 59.28 13.26
CA LEU A 2 -10.93 58.06 13.08
C LEU A 2 -9.94 56.92 12.75
N ARG A 3 -9.81 55.94 13.66
CA ARG A 3 -8.91 54.80 13.52
C ARG A 3 -9.51 53.81 12.52
N ALA A 4 -8.89 53.68 11.35
CA ALA A 4 -9.18 52.61 10.41
C ALA A 4 -8.66 51.29 10.99
N LEU A 5 -9.55 50.38 11.37
CA LEU A 5 -9.21 49.00 11.70
C LEU A 5 -9.04 48.23 10.39
N LEU A 6 -7.79 48.02 9.98
CA LEU A 6 -7.42 47.20 8.84
C LEU A 6 -7.42 45.72 9.30
N PHE A 7 -8.53 45.01 9.06
CA PHE A 7 -8.57 43.56 9.19
C PHE A 7 -7.82 42.93 8.00
N ILE A 8 -6.53 42.66 8.19
CA ILE A 8 -5.77 41.77 7.28
C ILE A 8 -6.22 40.35 7.61
N LEU A 9 -7.20 39.85 6.87
CA LEU A 9 -7.51 38.44 6.80
C LEU A 9 -6.32 37.75 6.10
N LEU A 10 -5.38 37.22 6.90
CA LEU A 10 -4.40 36.25 6.44
C LEU A 10 -5.15 34.97 6.08
N ALA A 11 -5.67 34.89 4.86
CA ALA A 11 -6.01 33.63 4.24
C ALA A 11 -4.70 32.85 4.07
N ILE A 12 -4.35 32.02 5.04
CA ILE A 12 -3.35 30.99 4.85
C ILE A 12 -4.04 29.93 4.00
N PRO A 13 -3.73 29.77 2.69
CA PRO A 13 -4.15 28.58 2.00
C PRO A 13 -3.46 27.43 2.73
N ALA A 14 -4.25 26.60 3.41
CA ALA A 14 -3.82 25.28 3.82
C ALA A 14 -3.52 24.50 2.53
N LEU A 15 -2.32 24.71 1.98
CA LEU A 15 -1.75 23.84 0.96
C LEU A 15 -1.46 22.53 1.67
N VAL A 16 -2.49 21.67 1.72
CA VAL A 16 -2.34 20.25 1.96
C VAL A 16 -1.48 19.74 0.81
N ASN A 17 -0.16 19.85 0.95
CA ASN A 17 0.79 19.23 0.06
C ASN A 17 0.64 17.73 0.30
N ALA A 18 -0.30 17.10 -0.41
CA ALA A 18 -0.35 15.67 -0.53
C ALA A 18 1.06 15.22 -0.93
N GLN A 19 1.71 14.46 -0.04
CA GLN A 19 3.09 14.04 -0.20
C GLN A 19 3.27 13.36 -1.57
N ARG A 20 4.02 14.01 -2.46
CA ARG A 20 4.20 13.51 -3.84
C ARG A 20 5.30 12.47 -3.94
N THR A 21 6.32 12.56 -3.10
CA THR A 21 7.47 11.65 -3.03
C THR A 21 7.80 11.31 -1.59
N ILE A 22 8.48 10.19 -1.37
CA ILE A 22 9.02 9.79 -0.07
C ILE A 22 10.53 9.74 -0.18
N THR A 23 11.23 10.11 0.89
CA THR A 23 12.66 9.86 0.99
C THR A 23 12.89 8.56 1.74
N TRP A 24 13.47 7.56 1.10
CA TRP A 24 13.87 6.28 1.69
C TRP A 24 15.37 6.10 1.50
N ASN A 25 16.14 6.03 2.59
CA ASN A 25 17.62 5.96 2.55
C ASN A 25 18.26 7.04 1.64
N GLY A 26 17.69 8.26 1.62
CA GLY A 26 18.14 9.35 0.76
C GLY A 26 17.64 9.33 -0.68
N MET A 27 16.93 8.28 -1.10
CA MET A 27 16.33 8.16 -2.44
C MET A 27 14.88 8.66 -2.45
N GLN A 28 14.49 9.38 -3.51
CA GLN A 28 13.09 9.72 -3.73
C GLN A 28 12.34 8.56 -4.38
N VAL A 29 11.37 7.99 -3.66
CA VAL A 29 10.56 6.85 -4.10
C VAL A 29 9.07 7.13 -4.02
N ASN A 30 8.30 6.29 -4.70
CA ASN A 30 6.85 6.29 -4.85
C ASN A 30 6.34 7.67 -5.29
N ALA A 31 6.86 8.19 -6.41
CA ALA A 31 6.48 9.50 -6.89
C ALA A 31 5.09 9.49 -7.54
N LEU A 32 4.32 10.56 -7.32
CA LEU A 32 3.10 10.88 -8.08
C LEU A 32 3.30 12.16 -8.90
N ASP A 33 2.80 12.19 -10.13
CA ASP A 33 2.77 13.40 -10.94
C ASP A 33 1.64 14.36 -10.52
N LYS A 34 1.52 15.49 -11.24
CA LYS A 34 0.50 16.51 -10.98
C LYS A 34 -0.94 16.02 -11.16
N HIS A 35 -1.14 14.89 -11.84
CA HIS A 35 -2.44 14.25 -12.05
C HIS A 35 -2.68 13.09 -11.08
N GLY A 36 -1.76 12.86 -10.14
CA GLY A 36 -1.85 11.75 -9.18
C GLY A 36 -1.47 10.39 -9.78
N ARG A 37 -0.76 10.36 -10.92
CA ARG A 37 -0.32 9.11 -11.56
C ARG A 37 1.06 8.71 -11.06
N LYS A 38 1.30 7.42 -10.85
CA LYS A 38 2.57 6.86 -10.36
C LYS A 38 3.70 7.06 -11.37
N GLN A 39 4.87 7.46 -10.87
CA GLN A 39 6.10 7.71 -11.63
C GLN A 39 7.33 7.19 -10.87
N GLY A 40 8.38 6.84 -11.62
CA GLY A 40 9.71 6.55 -11.09
C GLY A 40 9.78 5.25 -10.28
N GLU A 41 10.76 5.17 -9.39
CA GLU A 41 10.97 4.00 -8.53
C GLU A 41 9.89 3.93 -7.45
N TRP A 42 9.33 2.74 -7.25
CA TRP A 42 8.33 2.43 -6.24
C TRP A 42 8.80 1.26 -5.39
N LEU A 43 8.77 1.46 -4.08
CA LEU A 43 8.95 0.45 -3.05
C LEU A 43 7.61 0.13 -2.43
N PHE A 44 7.39 -1.16 -2.23
CA PHE A 44 6.26 -1.72 -1.53
C PHE A 44 6.74 -2.46 -0.29
N PHE A 45 6.00 -2.27 0.79
CA PHE A 45 6.37 -2.70 2.13
C PHE A 45 5.35 -3.70 2.68
N ASP A 46 5.83 -4.61 3.53
CA ASP A 46 4.98 -5.47 4.32
C ASP A 46 4.37 -4.73 5.54
N LYS A 47 3.63 -5.46 6.38
CA LYS A 47 2.96 -4.89 7.57
C LYS A 47 3.94 -4.47 8.66
N GLN A 48 5.18 -4.96 8.62
CA GLN A 48 6.26 -4.68 9.55
C GLN A 48 7.15 -3.52 9.08
N GLY A 49 7.01 -3.10 7.82
CA GLY A 49 7.80 -2.04 7.21
C GLY A 49 9.06 -2.52 6.49
N ASN A 50 9.18 -3.82 6.22
CA ASN A 50 10.25 -4.33 5.36
C ASN A 50 9.87 -4.17 3.90
N VAL A 51 10.85 -3.85 3.05
CA VAL A 51 10.64 -3.82 1.60
C VAL A 51 10.35 -5.24 1.12
N GLN A 52 9.21 -5.42 0.45
CA GLN A 52 8.75 -6.68 -0.12
C GLN A 52 8.89 -6.71 -1.64
N MET A 53 8.71 -5.56 -2.31
CA MET A 53 8.84 -5.45 -3.76
C MET A 53 9.32 -4.06 -4.20
N GLN A 54 10.11 -4.01 -5.27
CA GLN A 54 10.45 -2.81 -6.02
C GLN A 54 9.98 -2.94 -7.46
N CYS A 55 9.50 -1.84 -8.04
CA CYS A 55 9.31 -1.71 -9.48
C CYS A 55 9.38 -0.24 -9.91
N ARG A 56 9.39 -0.01 -11.21
CA ARG A 56 9.33 1.34 -11.77
C ARG A 56 7.97 1.59 -12.39
N PHE A 57 7.45 2.80 -12.26
CA PHE A 57 6.22 3.24 -12.91
C PHE A 57 6.47 4.36 -13.92
N GLN A 58 5.72 4.31 -15.02
CA GLN A 58 5.55 5.41 -15.96
C GLN A 58 4.04 5.64 -16.19
N ALA A 59 3.51 6.73 -15.63
CA ALA A 59 2.10 7.10 -15.72
C ALA A 59 1.15 5.93 -15.37
N ASP A 60 1.28 5.40 -14.15
CA ASP A 60 0.53 4.25 -13.60
C ASP A 60 0.79 2.88 -14.21
N LYS A 61 1.60 2.78 -15.27
CA LYS A 61 2.02 1.50 -15.84
C LYS A 61 3.36 1.08 -15.25
N VAL A 62 3.46 -0.18 -14.83
CA VAL A 62 4.76 -0.75 -14.46
C VAL A 62 5.65 -0.78 -15.69
N GLU A 63 6.91 -0.39 -15.54
CA GLU A 63 7.95 -0.38 -16.56
C GLU A 63 9.09 -1.30 -16.11
N GLY A 64 9.53 -2.20 -16.98
CA GLY A 64 10.66 -3.08 -16.70
C GLY A 64 10.38 -4.15 -15.64
N PRO A 65 11.43 -4.70 -15.01
CA PRO A 65 11.29 -5.81 -14.09
C PRO A 65 10.71 -5.40 -12.73
N ARG A 66 10.12 -6.37 -12.05
CA ARG A 66 9.76 -6.29 -10.63
C ARG A 66 10.74 -7.13 -9.84
N VAL A 67 11.21 -6.59 -8.72
CA VAL A 67 12.16 -7.26 -7.83
C VAL A 67 11.46 -7.53 -6.52
N PHE A 68 11.48 -8.77 -6.06
CA PHE A 68 10.89 -9.21 -4.80
C PHE A 68 11.99 -9.49 -3.79
N TYR A 69 11.71 -9.16 -2.54
CA TYR A 69 12.66 -9.29 -1.45
C TYR A 69 12.12 -10.17 -0.33
N ASN A 70 13.03 -10.88 0.34
CA ASN A 70 12.78 -11.57 1.59
C ASN A 70 13.92 -11.26 2.56
N GLY A 71 13.62 -10.63 3.69
CA GLY A 71 14.65 -10.22 4.65
C GLY A 71 15.70 -9.24 4.10
N GLY A 72 15.37 -8.52 3.02
CA GLY A 72 16.28 -7.60 2.32
C GLY A 72 17.05 -8.24 1.14
N ASP A 73 17.06 -9.56 1.04
CA ASP A 73 17.69 -10.27 -0.07
C ASP A 73 16.75 -10.37 -1.28
N THR A 74 17.29 -10.26 -2.48
CA THR A 74 16.50 -10.47 -3.71
C THR A 74 16.18 -11.95 -3.85
N VAL A 75 14.89 -12.29 -3.93
CA VAL A 75 14.44 -13.68 -4.09
C VAL A 75 13.95 -13.96 -5.50
N LEU A 76 13.28 -12.99 -6.14
CA LEU A 76 12.67 -13.19 -7.44
C LEU A 76 12.71 -11.89 -8.24
N VAL A 77 13.11 -11.99 -9.50
CA VAL A 77 12.97 -10.92 -10.50
C VAL A 77 11.99 -11.41 -11.55
N ARG A 78 10.94 -10.63 -11.84
CA ARG A 78 9.92 -10.94 -12.85
C ARG A 78 9.97 -9.90 -13.96
N PHE A 79 10.01 -10.35 -15.20
CA PHE A 79 9.95 -9.48 -16.38
C PHE A 79 8.53 -9.35 -16.90
N GLN A 80 8.22 -8.27 -17.60
CA GLN A 80 6.89 -8.07 -18.15
C GLN A 80 6.50 -9.23 -19.07
N PRO A 81 5.26 -9.74 -18.98
CA PRO A 81 4.83 -10.86 -19.79
C PRO A 81 4.72 -10.45 -21.27
N VAL A 82 5.21 -11.33 -22.16
CA VAL A 82 5.11 -11.21 -23.62
C VAL A 82 4.54 -12.52 -24.15
N ASP A 83 3.47 -12.46 -24.94
CA ASP A 83 2.83 -13.65 -25.53
C ASP A 83 2.53 -14.78 -24.52
N SER A 84 1.97 -14.43 -23.37
CA SER A 84 1.66 -15.35 -22.25
C SER A 84 2.89 -15.96 -21.55
N LEU A 85 4.09 -15.47 -21.84
CA LEU A 85 5.34 -15.88 -21.22
C LEU A 85 5.85 -14.78 -20.30
N GLU A 86 5.93 -15.07 -19.00
CA GLU A 86 6.54 -14.16 -18.02
C GLU A 86 7.88 -14.73 -17.56
N HIS A 87 8.98 -14.20 -18.10
CA HIS A 87 10.32 -14.62 -17.71
C HIS A 87 10.63 -14.23 -16.26
N PHE A 88 11.45 -15.02 -15.59
CA PHE A 88 11.91 -14.73 -14.24
C PHE A 88 13.35 -15.18 -13.97
N ILE A 89 13.92 -14.61 -12.91
CA ILE A 89 15.15 -15.08 -12.25
C ILE A 89 14.81 -15.33 -10.78
N TYR A 90 14.89 -16.58 -10.34
CA TYR A 90 14.69 -16.98 -8.94
C TYR A 90 16.05 -17.24 -8.28
N TYR A 91 16.32 -16.64 -7.14
CA TYR A 91 17.62 -16.75 -6.46
C TYR A 91 17.60 -17.87 -5.41
N TYR A 92 17.76 -19.11 -5.85
CA TYR A 92 17.82 -20.27 -4.96
C TYR A 92 19.21 -20.38 -4.31
N LYS A 93 19.31 -20.16 -3.00
CA LYS A 93 20.60 -20.19 -2.25
C LYS A 93 21.68 -19.34 -2.93
N ASN A 94 21.31 -18.14 -3.38
CA ASN A 94 22.14 -17.20 -4.13
C ASN A 94 22.58 -17.68 -5.53
N GLN A 95 22.01 -18.77 -6.05
CA GLN A 95 22.18 -19.21 -7.42
C GLN A 95 20.99 -18.78 -8.28
N PRO A 96 21.21 -18.09 -9.42
CA PRO A 96 20.13 -17.68 -10.29
C PRO A 96 19.55 -18.89 -11.05
N VAL A 97 18.23 -19.07 -10.93
CA VAL A 97 17.44 -20.03 -11.67
C VAL A 97 16.56 -19.26 -12.63
N ASN A 98 16.89 -19.35 -13.92
CA ASN A 98 16.09 -18.74 -14.97
C ASN A 98 14.92 -19.63 -15.33
N GLY A 99 13.81 -19.02 -15.72
CA GLY A 99 12.65 -19.74 -16.21
C GLY A 99 11.56 -18.83 -16.72
N VAL A 100 10.39 -19.42 -16.94
CA VAL A 100 9.21 -18.74 -17.44
C VAL A 100 7.96 -19.25 -16.74
N PHE A 101 7.08 -18.33 -16.35
CA PHE A 101 5.70 -18.63 -16.05
C PHE A 101 4.90 -18.62 -17.35
N VAL A 102 4.36 -19.77 -17.75
CA VAL A 102 3.54 -19.91 -18.95
C VAL A 102 2.07 -19.82 -18.55
N GLN A 103 1.39 -18.74 -18.94
CA GLN A 103 -0.02 -18.51 -18.64
C GLN A 103 -0.91 -19.44 -19.45
N GLN A 104 -1.92 -20.01 -18.80
CA GLN A 104 -2.91 -20.93 -19.36
C GLN A 104 -4.30 -20.59 -18.80
N GLY A 105 -4.93 -19.54 -19.35
CA GLY A 105 -6.17 -18.99 -18.81
C GLY A 105 -5.94 -18.43 -17.41
N ASP A 106 -6.68 -18.92 -16.42
CA ASP A 106 -6.55 -18.52 -15.01
C ASP A 106 -5.44 -19.27 -14.26
N ASN A 107 -4.78 -20.22 -14.92
CA ASN A 107 -3.69 -21.01 -14.36
C ASN A 107 -2.35 -20.65 -15.01
N PHE A 108 -1.27 -21.14 -14.41
CA PHE A 108 0.06 -21.07 -14.99
C PHE A 108 0.84 -22.35 -14.70
N ARG A 109 1.84 -22.62 -15.53
CA ARG A 109 2.91 -23.59 -15.22
C ARG A 109 4.25 -22.90 -15.16
N ILE A 110 5.19 -23.52 -14.46
CA ILE A 110 6.57 -23.05 -14.34
C ILE A 110 7.44 -23.95 -15.19
N GLU A 111 8.24 -23.33 -16.05
CA GLU A 111 9.31 -24.01 -16.78
C GLU A 111 10.63 -23.37 -16.35
N VAL A 112 11.59 -24.19 -15.92
CA VAL A 112 12.93 -23.75 -15.51
C VAL A 112 13.96 -24.23 -16.51
N ASP A 113 14.93 -23.39 -16.82
CA ASP A 113 15.98 -23.71 -17.80
C ASP A 113 16.89 -24.84 -17.31
N HIS A 114 17.12 -24.89 -16.00
CA HIS A 114 17.93 -25.87 -15.31
C HIS A 114 17.44 -26.04 -13.87
N ILE A 115 17.49 -27.27 -13.35
CA ILE A 115 17.18 -27.59 -11.95
C ILE A 115 18.50 -27.68 -11.18
N PRO A 116 18.80 -26.72 -10.27
CA PRO A 116 20.01 -26.77 -9.46
C PRO A 116 20.06 -28.00 -8.56
N ALA A 117 21.28 -28.39 -8.15
CA ALA A 117 21.46 -29.46 -7.20
C ALA A 117 20.74 -29.15 -5.87
N GLY A 118 19.89 -30.07 -5.43
CA GLY A 118 19.12 -29.94 -4.19
C GLY A 118 17.84 -29.09 -4.30
N PHE A 119 17.48 -28.61 -5.49
CA PHE A 119 16.18 -27.98 -5.72
C PHE A 119 15.05 -29.02 -5.61
N THR A 120 14.06 -28.72 -4.78
CA THR A 120 13.00 -29.65 -4.37
C THR A 120 11.60 -29.15 -4.79
N ASP A 121 10.59 -30.00 -4.62
CA ASP A 121 9.19 -29.61 -4.83
C ASP A 121 8.73 -28.49 -3.88
N GLU A 122 9.36 -28.34 -2.71
CA GLU A 122 9.06 -27.25 -1.78
C GLU A 122 9.56 -25.91 -2.34
N ASP A 123 10.74 -25.89 -2.96
CA ASP A 123 11.28 -24.69 -3.62
C ASP A 123 10.39 -24.25 -4.79
N LEU A 124 9.85 -25.22 -5.55
CA LEU A 124 8.89 -24.95 -6.60
C LEU A 124 7.57 -24.38 -6.05
N ARG A 125 7.12 -24.86 -4.88
CA ARG A 125 5.93 -24.34 -4.20
C ARG A 125 6.16 -22.92 -3.68
N GLU A 126 7.32 -22.64 -3.13
CA GLU A 126 7.72 -21.29 -2.73
C GLU A 126 7.70 -20.35 -3.94
N LEU A 127 8.29 -20.76 -5.07
CA LEU A 127 8.25 -19.97 -6.31
C LEU A 127 6.81 -19.71 -6.80
N LYS A 128 5.91 -20.69 -6.69
CA LYS A 128 4.48 -20.49 -6.97
C LYS A 128 3.84 -19.48 -6.02
N ASN A 129 4.20 -19.51 -4.74
CA ASN A 129 3.72 -18.53 -3.76
C ASN A 129 4.21 -17.12 -4.13
N TRP A 130 5.48 -16.97 -4.47
CA TRP A 130 6.04 -15.69 -4.94
C TRP A 130 5.37 -15.17 -6.22
N TYR A 131 5.00 -16.06 -7.14
CA TYR A 131 4.20 -15.67 -8.32
C TYR A 131 2.85 -15.08 -7.92
N ALA A 132 2.20 -15.67 -6.92
CA ALA A 132 0.87 -15.30 -6.42
C ALA A 132 0.88 -14.20 -5.35
N VAL A 133 2.06 -13.66 -4.99
CA VAL A 133 2.16 -12.59 -3.98
C VAL A 133 1.32 -11.40 -4.39
N LYS A 134 0.44 -11.02 -3.47
CA LYS A 134 -0.30 -9.77 -3.46
C LYS A 134 0.27 -8.91 -2.34
N ILE A 135 0.36 -7.62 -2.59
CA ILE A 135 0.88 -6.69 -1.59
C ILE A 135 -0.29 -5.88 -1.05
N ASP A 136 -0.55 -6.08 0.24
CA ASP A 136 -1.60 -5.38 0.97
C ASP A 136 -1.32 -3.87 1.03
N PRO A 137 -2.37 -3.03 1.11
CA PRO A 137 -2.19 -1.64 1.48
C PRO A 137 -1.64 -1.54 2.90
N VAL A 138 -0.68 -0.63 3.08
CA VAL A 138 -0.18 -0.22 4.39
C VAL A 138 -0.15 1.29 4.47
N TYR A 139 -0.45 1.83 5.65
CA TYR A 139 -0.44 3.26 5.87
C TYR A 139 0.97 3.71 6.24
N MET A 140 1.54 4.66 5.49
CA MET A 140 2.91 5.15 5.74
C MET A 140 3.93 4.01 5.95
N PHE A 141 3.87 3.00 5.08
CA PHE A 141 4.83 1.89 4.96
C PHE A 141 4.80 0.81 6.05
N ALA A 142 3.93 0.88 7.05
CA ALA A 142 3.78 -0.21 8.03
C ALA A 142 2.43 -0.17 8.74
N THR A 143 2.15 -1.15 9.60
CA THR A 143 0.97 -1.13 10.47
C THR A 143 1.12 -0.12 11.61
N GLN A 144 2.34 0.02 12.16
CA GLN A 144 2.60 0.83 13.35
C GLN A 144 2.25 2.33 13.18
N PRO A 145 2.59 3.00 12.06
CA PRO A 145 2.17 4.39 11.83
C PRO A 145 0.65 4.60 11.82
N LEU A 146 -0.13 3.58 11.45
CA LEU A 146 -1.58 3.66 11.47
C LEU A 146 -2.11 3.69 12.90
N ILE A 147 -1.56 2.81 13.74
CA ILE A 147 -1.86 2.74 15.17
C ILE A 147 -1.54 4.09 15.81
N GLU A 148 -0.34 4.62 15.57
CA GLU A 148 0.10 5.92 16.10
C GLU A 148 -0.80 7.08 15.63
N TYR A 149 -1.16 7.08 14.34
CA TYR A 149 -2.06 8.09 13.78
C TYR A 149 -3.40 8.10 14.52
N PHE A 150 -4.03 6.94 14.66
CA PHE A 150 -5.31 6.85 15.36
C PHE A 150 -5.17 7.13 16.85
N SER A 151 -4.18 6.57 17.55
CA SER A 151 -3.95 6.89 18.97
C SER A 151 -3.82 8.40 19.21
N ALA A 152 -3.08 9.10 18.35
CA ALA A 152 -2.93 10.55 18.45
C ALA A 152 -4.24 11.30 18.12
N ALA A 153 -5.01 10.80 17.16
CA ALA A 153 -6.29 11.39 16.77
C ALA A 153 -7.35 11.22 17.88
N TYR A 154 -7.49 10.01 18.44
CA TYR A 154 -8.39 9.72 19.56
C TYR A 154 -8.02 10.53 20.81
N TYR A 155 -6.75 10.65 21.15
CA TYR A 155 -6.32 11.44 22.31
C TYR A 155 -6.71 12.92 22.20
N LYS A 156 -6.77 13.46 20.98
CA LYS A 156 -7.17 14.84 20.71
C LYS A 156 -8.68 15.01 20.56
N SER A 157 -9.41 13.91 20.41
CA SER A 157 -10.85 13.94 20.21
C SER A 157 -11.57 14.31 21.50
N SER A 158 -12.52 15.23 21.40
CA SER A 158 -13.49 15.50 22.47
C SER A 158 -14.82 14.80 22.24
N THR A 159 -15.02 14.14 21.09
CA THR A 159 -16.34 13.58 20.72
C THR A 159 -16.32 12.09 20.49
N ILE A 160 -15.17 11.50 20.13
CA ILE A 160 -15.06 10.09 19.84
C ILE A 160 -14.73 9.36 21.15
N PRO A 161 -15.68 8.57 21.69
CA PRO A 161 -15.44 7.81 22.89
C PRO A 161 -14.45 6.67 22.62
N ASN A 162 -13.80 6.17 23.68
CA ASN A 162 -12.91 5.01 23.58
C ASN A 162 -13.72 3.71 23.43
N MET A 163 -14.32 3.52 22.26
CA MET A 163 -15.14 2.36 21.90
C MET A 163 -14.61 1.72 20.62
N ASN A 164 -15.05 0.48 20.35
CA ASN A 164 -14.71 -0.20 19.11
C ASN A 164 -15.57 0.33 17.96
N HIS A 165 -14.95 0.87 16.93
CA HIS A 165 -15.55 1.37 15.70
C HIS A 165 -15.10 0.49 14.53
N ASN A 166 -16.08 -0.08 13.83
CA ASN A 166 -15.83 -0.84 12.61
C ASN A 166 -16.19 0.02 11.40
N PHE A 167 -15.29 0.10 10.44
CA PHE A 167 -15.56 0.76 9.17
C PHE A 167 -14.80 0.07 8.04
N VAL A 168 -15.32 0.27 6.83
CA VAL A 168 -14.70 -0.18 5.60
C VAL A 168 -14.22 1.05 4.85
N ILE A 169 -12.92 1.13 4.59
CA ILE A 169 -12.37 2.17 3.72
C ILE A 169 -12.12 1.62 2.32
N THR A 170 -12.40 2.42 1.30
CA THR A 170 -11.97 2.11 -0.07
C THR A 170 -10.69 2.89 -0.37
N ILE A 171 -9.63 2.17 -0.73
CA ILE A 171 -8.36 2.75 -1.17
C ILE A 171 -8.23 2.49 -2.66
N ASN A 172 -8.12 3.56 -3.45
CA ASN A 172 -7.96 3.43 -4.89
C ASN A 172 -6.54 2.98 -5.31
N ALA A 173 -6.35 2.72 -6.61
CA ALA A 173 -5.06 2.31 -7.18
C ALA A 173 -3.90 3.32 -7.03
N SER A 174 -4.16 4.54 -6.56
CA SER A 174 -3.15 5.56 -6.25
C SER A 174 -2.80 5.63 -4.76
N GLY A 175 -3.48 4.83 -3.91
CA GLY A 175 -3.29 4.84 -2.47
C GLY A 175 -4.05 5.94 -1.74
N LYS A 176 -5.10 6.50 -2.37
CA LYS A 176 -5.96 7.52 -1.74
C LYS A 176 -7.24 6.85 -1.20
N VAL A 177 -7.65 7.24 0.00
CA VAL A 177 -8.98 6.90 0.52
C VAL A 177 -10.05 7.65 -0.28
N THR A 178 -10.98 6.92 -0.89
CA THR A 178 -12.05 7.45 -1.74
C THR A 178 -13.44 7.27 -1.16
N ASN A 179 -13.61 6.32 -0.24
CA ASN A 179 -14.88 6.05 0.43
C ASN A 179 -14.65 5.55 1.86
N VAL A 180 -15.63 5.80 2.73
CA VAL A 180 -15.69 5.28 4.10
C VAL A 180 -17.12 4.83 4.36
N GLU A 181 -17.29 3.55 4.65
CA GLU A 181 -18.56 2.92 5.01
C GLU A 181 -18.49 2.55 6.49
N TRP A 182 -19.53 2.88 7.26
CA TRP A 182 -19.60 2.53 8.67
C TRP A 182 -20.24 1.15 8.84
N GLY A 183 -19.82 0.42 9.87
CA GLY A 183 -20.58 -0.73 10.35
C GLY A 183 -21.92 -0.30 10.95
N GLU A 184 -22.56 -1.23 11.67
CA GLU A 184 -23.78 -0.93 12.42
C GLU A 184 -23.52 0.19 13.43
N LYS A 185 -24.36 1.23 13.38
CA LYS A 185 -24.30 2.40 14.25
C LYS A 185 -25.17 2.13 15.47
N ASP A 186 -24.57 2.12 16.65
CA ASP A 186 -25.32 2.02 17.91
C ASP A 186 -26.02 3.34 18.28
N GLU A 187 -26.81 3.31 19.35
CA GLU A 187 -27.50 4.52 19.86
C GLU A 187 -26.55 5.63 20.32
N LEU A 188 -25.28 5.30 20.57
CA LEU A 188 -24.24 6.25 20.98
C LEU A 188 -23.60 6.96 19.78
N TRP A 189 -23.89 6.53 18.54
CA TRP A 189 -23.33 7.10 17.33
C TRP A 189 -23.93 8.47 16.99
N THR A 190 -23.20 9.54 17.32
CA THR A 190 -23.64 10.92 17.03
C THR A 190 -23.13 11.42 15.67
N ALA A 191 -23.84 12.39 15.09
CA ALA A 191 -23.39 13.06 13.86
C ALA A 191 -22.05 13.80 14.01
N ASN A 192 -21.70 14.23 15.23
CA ASN A 192 -20.41 14.87 15.51
C ASN A 192 -19.27 13.84 15.47
N MET A 193 -19.46 12.67 16.06
CA MET A 193 -18.50 11.55 15.98
C MET A 193 -18.26 11.16 14.52
N GLU A 194 -19.31 11.01 13.74
CA GLU A 194 -19.20 10.68 12.32
C GLU A 194 -18.40 11.73 11.54
N ARG A 195 -18.71 13.02 11.74
CA ARG A 195 -17.98 14.12 11.10
C ARG A 195 -16.50 14.11 11.47
N GLU A 196 -16.19 13.87 12.75
CA GLU A 196 -14.82 13.87 13.24
C GLU A 196 -14.03 12.66 12.72
N LEU A 197 -14.58 11.45 12.81
CA LEU A 197 -13.97 10.24 12.25
C LEU A 197 -13.78 10.34 10.73
N PHE A 198 -14.77 10.89 10.01
CA PHE A 198 -14.65 11.14 8.58
C PHE A 198 -13.51 12.13 8.30
N GLY A 199 -13.43 13.22 9.07
CA GLY A 199 -12.31 14.16 9.01
C GLY A 199 -10.97 13.48 9.23
N MET A 200 -10.86 12.61 10.24
CA MET A 200 -9.65 11.84 10.53
C MET A 200 -9.26 10.91 9.37
N ILE A 201 -10.19 10.14 8.82
CA ILE A 201 -9.90 9.17 7.76
C ILE A 201 -9.54 9.88 6.44
N TYR A 202 -10.23 10.95 6.07
CA TYR A 202 -9.93 11.68 4.82
C TYR A 202 -8.70 12.59 4.93
N SER A 203 -8.28 12.96 6.14
CA SER A 203 -7.01 13.64 6.38
C SER A 203 -5.82 12.70 6.46
N MET A 204 -6.05 11.38 6.43
CA MET A 204 -4.98 10.41 6.32
C MET A 204 -4.12 10.70 5.10
N GLY A 205 -2.82 10.54 5.29
CA GLY A 205 -1.85 10.61 4.21
C GLY A 205 -2.06 9.51 3.17
N ARG A 206 -1.11 9.45 2.22
CA ARG A 206 -1.12 8.45 1.17
C ARG A 206 -0.84 7.06 1.75
N TRP A 207 -1.68 6.11 1.36
CA TRP A 207 -1.45 4.68 1.59
C TRP A 207 -0.57 4.11 0.49
N GLN A 208 0.16 3.04 0.80
CA GLN A 208 0.58 2.12 -0.25
C GLN A 208 -0.69 1.51 -0.89
N PRO A 209 -0.85 1.54 -2.23
CA PRO A 209 -1.98 0.90 -2.87
C PRO A 209 -1.84 -0.62 -2.82
N PHE A 210 -2.97 -1.32 -2.89
CA PHE A 210 -2.98 -2.76 -3.11
C PHE A 210 -2.36 -3.08 -4.48
N PHE A 211 -1.40 -4.00 -4.50
CA PHE A 211 -0.72 -4.42 -5.72
C PHE A 211 -0.97 -5.90 -5.99
N ASP A 212 -1.44 -6.20 -7.20
CA ASP A 212 -1.81 -7.55 -7.61
C ASP A 212 -1.36 -7.77 -9.05
N THR A 213 -0.64 -8.87 -9.30
CA THR A 213 0.00 -9.20 -10.59
C THR A 213 0.86 -8.07 -11.13
N TRP A 214 0.40 -7.24 -12.07
CA TRP A 214 1.20 -6.18 -12.71
C TRP A 214 0.63 -4.77 -12.52
N GLN A 215 -0.32 -4.62 -11.60
CA GLN A 215 -1.02 -3.35 -11.43
C GLN A 215 -1.44 -3.13 -9.99
N THR A 216 -1.50 -1.86 -9.62
CA THR A 216 -2.21 -1.42 -8.42
C THR A 216 -3.71 -1.45 -8.67
N LYS A 217 -4.51 -1.94 -7.72
CA LYS A 217 -5.97 -1.98 -7.83
C LYS A 217 -6.62 -1.24 -6.66
N GLU A 218 -7.88 -0.88 -6.85
CA GLU A 218 -8.72 -0.48 -5.73
C GLU A 218 -9.02 -1.68 -4.83
N ILE A 219 -9.09 -1.44 -3.53
CA ILE A 219 -9.46 -2.46 -2.54
C ILE A 219 -10.29 -1.85 -1.41
N LYS A 220 -11.12 -2.68 -0.78
CA LYS A 220 -11.82 -2.36 0.46
C LYS A 220 -11.06 -2.95 1.65
N LEU A 221 -10.80 -2.15 2.67
CA LEU A 221 -10.20 -2.62 3.92
C LEU A 221 -11.19 -2.51 5.05
N THR A 222 -11.37 -3.60 5.79
CA THR A 222 -12.13 -3.57 7.04
C THR A 222 -11.19 -3.26 8.19
N MET A 223 -11.53 -2.20 8.93
CA MET A 223 -10.76 -1.72 10.06
C MET A 223 -11.62 -1.73 11.31
N SER A 224 -11.03 -2.16 12.41
CA SER A 224 -11.59 -2.10 13.75
C SER A 224 -10.67 -1.22 14.60
N LEU A 225 -11.16 -0.03 14.96
CA LEU A 225 -10.44 0.87 15.86
C LEU A 225 -11.09 0.86 17.22
N GLY A 226 -10.32 0.67 18.29
CA GLY A 226 -10.84 0.80 19.65
C GLY A 226 -9.71 0.74 20.66
N ALA A 227 -10.04 0.40 21.92
CA ALA A 227 -9.07 0.39 23.01
C ALA A 227 -7.84 -0.49 22.72
N ASP A 228 -8.05 -1.57 21.97
CA ASP A 228 -7.02 -2.49 21.51
C ASP A 228 -6.92 -2.41 19.97
N LEU A 229 -6.08 -1.51 19.43
CA LEU A 229 -5.85 -1.25 17.98
C LEU A 229 -5.25 -2.44 17.20
N SER A 230 -5.78 -3.65 17.38
CA SER A 230 -5.10 -4.91 17.11
C SER A 230 -5.51 -5.63 15.81
N SER A 231 -6.46 -5.13 15.02
CA SER A 231 -6.83 -5.82 13.77
C SER A 231 -7.18 -4.90 12.59
N ILE A 232 -6.31 -4.94 11.57
CA ILE A 232 -6.59 -4.47 10.21
C ILE A 232 -6.64 -5.70 9.32
N THR A 233 -7.78 -5.95 8.68
CA THR A 233 -7.94 -7.07 7.76
C THR A 233 -8.33 -6.56 6.38
N ALA A 234 -7.55 -6.90 5.36
CA ALA A 234 -7.92 -6.70 3.97
C ALA A 234 -8.92 -7.79 3.55
N ARG A 235 -9.99 -7.41 2.86
CA ARG A 235 -11.01 -8.33 2.34
C ARG A 235 -11.19 -8.14 0.85
#